data_AF-F0EZ50-F1
#
_entry.id   AF-F0EZ50-F1
#
_cell.length_a   1.000
_cell.length_b   1.000
_cell.length_c   1.000
_cell.angle_alpha   90.00
_cell.angle_beta   90.00
_cell.angle_gamma   90.00
#
_symmetry.space_group_name_H-M   'P 1'
#
loop_
_entity.id
_entity.type
_entity.pdbx_description
1 polymer ?
#
loop_
_entity_poly.entity_id
_entity_poly.type
_entity_poly.pdbx_seq_one_letter_code
_entity_poly.pdbx_strand_id
1 'polypeptide(L)'
;MHADVATDLQRTSAFARVFPTSVSLNYDLTLYWAMLLLNAAHGSWFNDAFHDGGQTDLEYLRRPYGQAAGATLVFYPHGSLAVARDYLGDETKLAVDAGAAGDLLDTITLRWSSGNYVPVFVSEGTSKQKIAAIRRSHYLTNVYEEVLPSLGESLVMYGWSFDEGTDVD
;
A
#
# COMPACT_ATOMS: atom_id res chain seq x y z
N MET A 1 -18.00 13.56 0.91
CA MET A 1 -16.91 13.31 -0.05
C MET A 1 -16.95 11.92 -0.66
N HIS A 2 -17.21 10.84 0.10
CA HIS A 2 -17.21 9.48 -0.47
C HIS A 2 -18.36 9.11 -1.40
N ALA A 3 -19.55 9.71 -1.25
CA ALA A 3 -20.71 9.32 -2.04
C ALA A 3 -20.49 9.44 -3.56
N ASP A 4 -19.76 10.47 -3.99
CA ASP A 4 -19.58 10.77 -5.42
C ASP A 4 -18.61 9.82 -6.12
N VAL A 5 -17.69 9.19 -5.36
CA VAL A 5 -16.68 8.25 -5.89
C VAL A 5 -16.86 6.82 -5.40
N ALA A 6 -17.87 6.55 -4.56
CA ALA A 6 -18.10 5.24 -3.96
C ALA A 6 -18.25 4.13 -5.00
N THR A 7 -18.98 4.41 -6.09
CA THR A 7 -19.15 3.46 -7.19
C THR A 7 -17.81 3.13 -7.87
N ASP A 8 -16.93 4.11 -8.04
CA ASP A 8 -15.62 3.88 -8.66
C ASP A 8 -14.66 3.14 -7.72
N LEU A 9 -14.72 3.40 -6.42
CA LEU A 9 -13.99 2.64 -5.41
C LEU A 9 -14.47 1.18 -5.32
N GLN A 10 -15.78 0.94 -5.45
CA GLN A 10 -16.33 -0.43 -5.54
C GLN A 10 -15.85 -1.16 -6.79
N ARG A 11 -15.82 -0.49 -7.94
CA ARG A 11 -15.29 -1.07 -9.18
C ARG A 11 -13.79 -1.36 -9.07
N THR A 12 -13.03 -0.40 -8.55
CA THR A 12 -11.59 -0.53 -8.33
C THR A 12 -11.26 -1.73 -7.43
N SER A 13 -11.96 -1.86 -6.31
CA SER A 13 -11.75 -3.01 -5.40
C SER A 13 -12.24 -4.34 -5.98
N ALA A 14 -13.38 -4.35 -6.67
CA ALA A 14 -13.88 -5.54 -7.36
C ALA A 14 -12.93 -6.02 -8.47
N PHE A 15 -12.24 -5.08 -9.13
CA PHE A 15 -11.18 -5.38 -10.07
C PHE A 15 -9.91 -5.88 -9.36
N ALA A 16 -9.40 -5.14 -8.37
CA ALA A 16 -8.16 -5.48 -7.68
C ALA A 16 -8.21 -6.86 -6.98
N ARG A 17 -9.37 -7.27 -6.45
CA ARG A 17 -9.53 -8.54 -5.74
C ARG A 17 -9.36 -9.80 -6.61
N VAL A 18 -9.35 -9.68 -7.94
CA VAL A 18 -9.15 -10.83 -8.83
C VAL A 18 -7.68 -11.23 -8.92
N PHE A 19 -6.77 -10.34 -8.49
CA PHE A 19 -5.35 -10.61 -8.44
C PHE A 19 -4.95 -11.16 -7.07
N PRO A 20 -4.06 -12.16 -7.01
CA PRO A 20 -3.52 -12.64 -5.73
C PRO A 20 -2.61 -11.61 -5.07
N THR A 21 -1.96 -10.76 -5.86
CA THR A 21 -1.07 -9.69 -5.39
C THR A 21 -1.21 -8.47 -6.30
N SER A 22 -1.37 -7.30 -5.70
CA SER A 22 -1.38 -6.00 -6.36
C SER A 22 -0.22 -5.14 -5.82
N VAL A 23 0.50 -4.49 -6.71
CA VAL A 23 1.60 -3.58 -6.36
C VAL A 23 1.23 -2.19 -6.89
N SER A 24 1.01 -1.24 -5.99
CA SER A 24 0.61 0.13 -6.36
C SER A 24 1.83 1.05 -6.41
N LEU A 25 2.11 1.57 -7.60
CA LEU A 25 3.11 2.63 -7.79
C LEU A 25 2.55 4.03 -7.54
N ASN A 26 1.24 4.15 -7.30
CA ASN A 26 0.61 5.42 -6.93
C ASN A 26 0.80 5.70 -5.45
N TYR A 27 1.10 6.96 -5.12
CA TYR A 27 1.27 7.46 -3.76
C TYR A 27 -0.06 7.86 -3.08
N ASP A 28 -1.15 7.90 -3.84
CA ASP A 28 -2.46 8.35 -3.38
C ASP A 28 -3.19 7.31 -2.51
N LEU A 29 -4.39 7.69 -2.02
CA LEU A 29 -5.22 6.87 -1.13
C LEU A 29 -6.32 6.09 -1.86
N THR A 30 -6.40 6.15 -3.19
CA THR A 30 -7.52 5.60 -3.98
C THR A 30 -7.65 4.10 -3.80
N LEU A 31 -6.53 3.37 -3.98
CA LEU A 31 -6.53 1.93 -3.77
C LEU A 31 -6.81 1.58 -2.30
N TYR A 32 -6.24 2.35 -1.37
CA TYR A 32 -6.45 2.10 0.06
C TYR A 32 -7.92 2.30 0.48
N TRP A 33 -8.58 3.34 0.00
CA TRP A 33 -10.02 3.52 0.21
C TRP A 33 -10.87 2.42 -0.40
N ALA A 34 -10.53 1.98 -1.61
CA ALA A 34 -11.20 0.86 -2.25
C ALA A 34 -11.05 -0.42 -1.41
N MET A 35 -9.88 -0.67 -0.84
CA MET A 35 -9.63 -1.79 0.07
C MET A 35 -10.48 -1.70 1.34
N LEU A 36 -10.52 -0.53 2.00
CA LEU A 36 -11.33 -0.32 3.21
C LEU A 36 -12.81 -0.59 2.94
N LEU A 37 -13.34 -0.06 1.84
CA LEU A 37 -14.74 -0.24 1.45
C LEU A 37 -15.09 -1.71 1.18
N LEU A 38 -14.24 -2.44 0.46
CA LEU A 38 -14.45 -3.86 0.23
C LEU A 38 -14.35 -4.64 1.55
N ASN A 39 -13.35 -4.33 2.37
CA ASN A 39 -13.11 -5.07 3.61
C ASN A 39 -14.27 -4.89 4.61
N ALA A 40 -14.91 -3.72 4.62
CA ALA A 40 -16.11 -3.48 5.42
C ALA A 40 -17.28 -4.39 5.02
N ALA A 41 -17.41 -4.71 3.73
CA ALA A 41 -18.50 -5.51 3.19
C ALA A 41 -18.19 -7.03 3.14
N HIS A 42 -16.91 -7.40 3.03
CA HIS A 42 -16.49 -8.77 2.72
C HIS A 42 -15.46 -9.35 3.70
N GLY A 43 -15.23 -8.71 4.85
CA GLY A 43 -14.19 -9.10 5.81
C GLY A 43 -12.79 -8.72 5.33
N SER A 44 -11.74 -9.15 6.04
CA SER A 44 -10.34 -8.78 5.73
C SER A 44 -9.79 -9.44 4.45
N TRP A 45 -10.38 -9.13 3.30
CA TRP A 45 -9.99 -9.66 1.99
C TRP A 45 -8.65 -9.08 1.54
N PHE A 46 -8.52 -7.75 1.55
CA PHE A 46 -7.26 -7.10 1.22
C PHE A 46 -6.36 -7.05 2.43
N ASN A 47 -5.11 -7.44 2.21
CA ASN A 47 -4.07 -7.42 3.21
C ASN A 47 -2.85 -6.68 2.67
N ASP A 48 -2.39 -5.65 3.37
CA ASP A 48 -1.22 -4.86 2.95
C ASP A 48 0.03 -5.07 3.79
N ALA A 49 0.05 -6.16 4.58
CA ALA A 49 1.21 -6.63 5.33
C ALA A 49 1.76 -5.66 6.39
N PHE A 50 1.07 -4.54 6.64
CA PHE A 50 1.34 -3.65 7.76
C PHE A 50 0.71 -4.22 9.04
N HIS A 51 1.41 -5.19 9.66
CA HIS A 51 1.08 -5.68 10.99
C HIS A 51 2.20 -5.29 11.97
N ASP A 52 1.82 -4.95 13.20
CA ASP A 52 2.78 -4.63 14.26
C ASP A 52 3.69 -5.85 14.53
N GLY A 53 5.00 -5.72 14.26
CA GLY A 53 6.01 -6.65 14.77
C GLY A 53 6.95 -7.34 13.77
N GLY A 54 6.84 -7.09 12.47
CA GLY A 54 7.86 -7.54 11.50
C GLY A 54 7.61 -8.89 10.83
N GLN A 55 8.50 -9.17 9.86
CA GLN A 55 8.47 -10.17 8.79
C GLN A 55 7.14 -10.86 8.50
N THR A 56 6.59 -10.47 7.37
CA THR A 56 5.35 -11.02 6.87
C THR A 56 5.63 -12.33 6.16
N ASP A 57 5.20 -13.45 6.76
CA ASP A 57 5.01 -14.68 6.00
C ASP A 57 3.94 -14.42 4.91
N LEU A 58 4.41 -14.19 3.69
CA LEU A 58 3.55 -13.88 2.55
C LEU A 58 2.59 -15.04 2.25
N GLU A 59 2.98 -16.28 2.52
CA GLU A 59 2.13 -17.45 2.31
C GLU A 59 1.02 -17.50 3.36
N TYR A 60 1.33 -17.14 4.60
CA TYR A 60 0.32 -16.97 5.65
C TYR A 60 -0.70 -15.90 5.28
N LEU A 61 -0.28 -14.72 4.79
CA LEU A 61 -1.20 -13.65 4.41
C LEU A 61 -2.07 -13.96 3.18
N ARG A 62 -1.64 -14.91 2.33
CA ARG A 62 -2.46 -15.38 1.19
C ARG A 62 -3.66 -16.22 1.62
N ARG A 63 -3.73 -16.62 2.90
CA ARG A 63 -4.87 -17.37 3.44
C ARG A 63 -6.00 -16.40 3.80
N PRO A 64 -7.26 -16.72 3.48
CA PRO A 64 -8.38 -15.89 3.93
C PRO A 64 -8.43 -15.77 5.46
N TYR A 65 -8.76 -14.58 5.95
CA TYR A 65 -8.85 -14.29 7.38
C TYR A 65 -10.25 -13.82 7.78
N GLY A 66 -10.74 -14.28 8.93
CA GLY A 66 -12.06 -13.93 9.44
C GLY A 66 -13.18 -14.40 8.53
N GLN A 67 -14.03 -13.47 8.07
CA GLN A 67 -15.18 -13.75 7.21
C GLN A 67 -14.87 -13.64 5.70
N ALA A 68 -13.62 -13.33 5.34
CA ALA A 68 -13.25 -13.20 3.94
C ALA A 68 -13.20 -14.57 3.25
N ALA A 69 -13.76 -14.66 2.04
CA ALA A 69 -13.73 -15.88 1.22
C ALA A 69 -12.46 -16.02 0.36
N GLY A 70 -11.60 -14.99 0.37
CA GLY A 70 -10.38 -14.90 -0.42
C GLY A 70 -9.42 -13.90 0.21
N ALA A 71 -8.22 -13.80 -0.36
CA ALA A 71 -7.23 -12.82 0.05
C ALA A 71 -6.49 -12.24 -1.16
N THR A 72 -6.25 -10.92 -1.12
CA THR A 72 -5.40 -10.23 -2.08
C THR A 72 -4.37 -9.43 -1.30
N LEU A 73 -3.09 -9.67 -1.60
CA LEU A 73 -2.00 -8.89 -1.01
C LEU A 73 -1.84 -7.56 -1.75
N VAL A 74 -1.59 -6.46 -1.03
CA VAL A 74 -1.40 -5.13 -1.61
C VAL A 74 -0.13 -4.48 -1.07
N PHE A 75 0.76 -4.03 -1.95
CA PHE A 75 2.03 -3.43 -1.53
C PHE A 75 2.32 -2.11 -2.23
N TYR A 76 3.07 -1.24 -1.54
CA TYR A 76 3.46 0.09 -1.99
C TYR A 76 5.00 0.21 -2.02
N PRO A 77 5.67 -0.22 -3.11
CA PRO A 77 7.14 -0.36 -3.18
C PRO A 77 7.90 0.97 -3.10
N HIS A 78 7.19 2.09 -3.27
CA HIS A 78 7.72 3.43 -3.09
C HIS A 78 7.02 4.20 -1.98
N GLY A 79 6.24 3.51 -1.14
CA GLY A 79 5.49 4.09 -0.04
C GLY A 79 4.14 4.67 -0.46
N SER A 80 3.44 5.26 0.50
CA SER A 80 2.10 5.82 0.33
C SER A 80 1.85 6.88 1.41
N LEU A 81 0.91 7.79 1.17
CA LEU A 81 0.42 8.73 2.19
C LEU A 81 -0.11 8.05 3.46
N ALA A 82 -0.47 6.76 3.39
CA ALA A 82 -0.87 5.98 4.55
C ALA A 82 0.30 5.40 5.35
N VAL A 83 1.55 5.57 4.92
CA VAL A 83 2.74 5.02 5.57
C VAL A 83 3.53 6.17 6.19
N ALA A 84 3.74 6.11 7.50
CA ALA A 84 4.40 7.13 8.27
C ALA A 84 5.59 6.56 9.04
N ARG A 85 6.55 7.41 9.36
CA ARG A 85 7.55 7.12 10.36
C ARG A 85 7.65 8.27 11.35
N ASP A 86 7.96 7.95 12.60
CA ASP A 86 8.25 8.96 13.60
C ASP A 86 9.72 9.41 13.59
N TYR A 87 10.11 10.23 14.56
CA TYR A 87 11.47 10.74 14.71
C TYR A 87 12.47 9.70 15.23
N LEU A 88 12.00 8.59 15.82
CA LEU A 88 12.82 7.44 16.20
C LEU A 88 13.07 6.50 15.01
N GLY A 89 12.31 6.67 13.93
CA GLY A 89 12.38 5.85 12.73
C GLY A 89 11.40 4.69 12.75
N ASP A 90 10.51 4.62 13.74
CA ASP A 90 9.50 3.59 13.83
C ASP A 90 8.42 3.84 12.77
N GLU A 91 8.19 2.83 11.93
CA GLU A 91 7.24 2.90 10.83
C GLU A 91 5.87 2.41 11.27
N THR A 92 4.84 3.16 10.89
CA THR A 92 3.45 2.84 11.20
C THR A 92 2.56 3.14 10.01
N LYS A 93 1.50 2.36 9.87
CA LYS A 93 0.45 2.64 8.91
C LYS A 93 -0.61 3.51 9.58
N LEU A 94 -0.91 4.64 8.96
CA LEU A 94 -2.03 5.49 9.31
C LEU A 94 -3.32 4.81 8.84
N ALA A 95 -3.93 4.05 9.74
CA ALA A 95 -5.13 3.29 9.47
C ALA A 95 -6.37 3.86 10.17
N VAL A 96 -7.52 3.62 9.56
CA VAL A 96 -8.84 3.75 10.18
C VAL A 96 -9.54 2.40 10.11
N ASP A 97 -10.52 2.18 10.98
CA ASP A 97 -11.36 0.99 10.93
C ASP A 97 -12.06 0.87 9.56
N ALA A 98 -12.33 -0.35 9.10
CA ALA A 98 -12.92 -0.59 7.79
C ALA A 98 -14.25 0.16 7.57
N GLY A 99 -15.02 0.39 8.63
CA GLY A 99 -16.27 1.18 8.60
C GLY A 99 -16.08 2.71 8.63
N ALA A 100 -14.87 3.19 8.89
CA ALA A 100 -14.53 4.60 9.08
C ALA A 100 -13.70 5.17 7.91
N ALA A 101 -13.83 4.60 6.70
CA ALA A 101 -13.14 5.10 5.50
C ALA A 101 -13.34 6.61 5.26
N GLY A 102 -14.48 7.16 5.73
CA GLY A 102 -14.82 8.58 5.81
C GLY A 102 -13.78 9.46 6.49
N ASP A 103 -13.10 8.91 7.49
CA ASP A 103 -12.25 9.64 8.43
C ASP A 103 -10.76 9.44 8.12
N LEU A 104 -10.42 8.69 7.06
CA LEU A 104 -9.02 8.37 6.76
C LEU A 104 -8.21 9.62 6.43
N LEU A 105 -8.71 10.48 5.55
CA LEU A 105 -7.99 11.70 5.16
C LEU A 105 -7.84 12.65 6.34
N ASP A 106 -8.87 12.78 7.17
CA ASP A 106 -8.82 13.60 8.38
C ASP A 106 -7.82 13.04 9.39
N THR A 107 -7.80 11.72 9.58
CA THR A 107 -6.83 11.03 10.44
C THR A 107 -5.40 11.26 9.94
N ILE A 108 -5.17 11.09 8.64
CA ILE A 108 -3.87 11.33 8.00
C ILE A 108 -3.46 12.81 8.16
N THR A 109 -4.38 13.73 7.90
CA THR A 109 -4.14 15.18 8.00
C THR A 109 -3.81 15.60 9.44
N LEU A 110 -4.53 15.07 10.43
CA LEU A 110 -4.28 15.32 11.84
C LEU A 110 -2.90 14.80 12.25
N ARG A 111 -2.53 13.59 11.80
CA ARG A 111 -1.22 12.99 12.07
C ARG A 111 -0.08 13.81 11.47
N TRP A 112 -0.21 14.27 10.23
CA TRP A 112 0.80 15.14 9.61
C TRP A 112 0.88 16.50 10.29
N SER A 113 -0.26 17.08 10.65
CA SER A 113 -0.31 18.39 11.33
C SER A 113 0.33 18.36 12.72
N SER A 114 0.47 17.18 13.34
CA SER A 114 1.15 17.03 14.63
C SER A 114 2.65 17.30 14.57
N GLY A 115 3.28 17.20 13.38
CA GLY A 115 4.74 17.33 13.21
C GLY A 115 5.56 16.16 13.77
N ASN A 116 4.93 15.16 14.39
CA ASN A 116 5.62 14.01 14.99
C ASN A 116 5.93 12.89 14.00
N TYR A 117 5.33 12.94 12.80
CA TYR A 117 5.44 11.92 11.77
C TYR A 117 5.78 12.55 10.43
N VAL A 118 6.52 11.81 9.60
CA VAL A 118 6.73 12.13 8.18
C VAL A 118 6.32 10.97 7.28
N PRO A 119 5.80 11.23 6.07
CA PRO A 119 5.42 10.17 5.14
C PRO A 119 6.65 9.42 4.66
N VAL A 120 6.50 8.10 4.53
CA VAL A 120 7.50 7.24 3.91
C VAL A 120 7.14 7.14 2.44
N PHE A 121 7.92 7.80 1.58
CA PHE A 121 7.82 7.61 0.13
C PHE A 121 9.14 7.89 -0.61
N VAL A 122 9.28 7.34 -1.82
CA VAL A 122 10.46 7.48 -2.69
C VAL A 122 10.02 7.87 -4.10
N SER A 123 10.09 9.17 -4.45
CA SER A 123 9.54 9.67 -5.73
C SER A 123 10.57 9.89 -6.85
N GLU A 124 11.74 10.43 -6.54
CA GLU A 124 12.69 10.96 -7.54
C GLU A 124 14.13 10.55 -7.25
N GLY A 125 15.02 10.85 -8.20
CA GLY A 125 16.45 10.54 -8.14
C GLY A 125 16.83 9.33 -8.99
N THR A 126 18.14 9.13 -9.11
CA THR A 126 18.70 7.99 -9.86
C THR A 126 18.32 6.67 -9.22
N SER A 127 18.39 5.58 -9.99
CA SER A 127 18.22 4.23 -9.46
C SER A 127 19.04 3.96 -8.18
N LYS A 128 20.30 4.43 -8.11
CA LYS A 128 21.14 4.31 -6.91
C LYS A 128 20.59 5.08 -5.71
N GLN A 129 20.10 6.30 -5.92
CA GLN A 129 19.50 7.13 -4.87
C GLN A 129 18.18 6.54 -4.37
N LYS A 130 17.34 6.02 -5.27
CA LYS A 130 16.08 5.34 -4.92
C LYS A 130 16.31 4.09 -4.08
N ILE A 131 17.25 3.24 -4.48
CA ILE A 131 17.63 2.04 -3.70
C ILE A 131 18.16 2.45 -2.31
N ALA A 132 19.00 3.48 -2.23
CA ALA A 132 19.49 3.99 -0.95
C ALA A 132 18.36 4.56 -0.07
N ALA A 133 17.29 5.10 -0.66
CA ALA A 133 16.11 5.56 0.06
C ALA A 133 15.21 4.42 0.55
N ILE A 134 14.97 3.41 -0.30
CA ILE A 134 14.25 2.18 0.05
C ILE A 134 14.89 1.50 1.26
N ARG A 135 16.22 1.37 1.25
CA ARG A 135 17.00 0.74 2.35
C ARG A 135 16.95 1.47 3.70
N ARG A 136 16.41 2.68 3.76
CA ARG A 136 16.17 3.42 5.02
C ARG A 136 14.81 3.14 5.64
N SER A 137 13.97 2.38 4.96
CA SER A 137 12.64 1.99 5.41
C SER A 137 12.58 0.47 5.53
N HIS A 138 12.16 -0.03 6.69
CA HIS A 138 12.02 -1.47 6.90
C HIS A 138 10.93 -2.04 5.98
N TYR A 139 9.79 -1.36 5.91
CA TYR A 139 8.70 -1.71 5.01
C TYR A 139 9.13 -1.73 3.55
N LEU A 140 9.74 -0.65 3.04
CA LEU A 140 10.13 -0.60 1.63
C LEU A 140 11.22 -1.63 1.31
N THR A 141 12.14 -1.86 2.24
CA THR A 141 13.16 -2.92 2.10
C THR A 141 12.51 -4.30 1.99
N ASN A 142 11.54 -4.61 2.85
CA ASN A 142 10.80 -5.87 2.81
C ASN A 142 10.05 -6.04 1.47
N VAL A 143 9.39 -4.98 1.00
CA VAL A 143 8.72 -5.01 -0.31
C VAL A 143 9.72 -5.25 -1.43
N TYR A 144 10.86 -4.55 -1.42
CA TYR A 144 11.87 -4.65 -2.47
C TYR A 144 12.61 -5.99 -2.49
N GLU A 145 12.97 -6.53 -1.33
CA GLU A 145 13.82 -7.72 -1.21
C GLU A 145 13.02 -9.03 -1.13
N GLU A 146 11.77 -9.00 -0.66
CA GLU A 146 10.95 -10.21 -0.50
C GLU A 146 9.74 -10.22 -1.44
N VAL A 147 8.97 -9.13 -1.50
CA VAL A 147 7.70 -9.12 -2.25
C VAL A 147 7.95 -9.08 -3.74
N LEU A 148 8.71 -8.09 -4.25
CA LEU A 148 8.94 -7.93 -5.69
C LEU A 148 9.58 -9.19 -6.33
N PRO A 149 10.59 -9.84 -5.72
CA PRO A 149 11.14 -11.09 -6.24
C PRO A 149 10.18 -12.28 -6.18
N SER A 150 9.17 -12.24 -5.30
CA SER A 150 8.14 -13.29 -5.16
C SER A 150 6.95 -13.13 -6.12
N LEU A 151 6.92 -12.07 -6.93
CA LEU A 151 5.88 -11.89 -7.94
C LEU A 151 5.93 -13.06 -8.93
N GLY A 152 4.75 -13.59 -9.28
CA GLY A 152 4.65 -14.75 -10.15
C GLY A 152 5.11 -14.49 -11.59
N GLU A 153 5.07 -15.54 -12.41
CA GLU A 153 5.56 -15.50 -13.80
C GLU A 153 4.76 -14.58 -14.73
N SER A 154 3.52 -14.25 -14.34
CA SER A 154 2.61 -13.41 -15.12
C SER A 154 2.39 -12.07 -14.43
N LEU A 155 2.76 -11.00 -15.12
CA LEU A 155 2.60 -9.62 -14.67
C LEU A 155 1.69 -8.86 -15.64
N VAL A 156 0.67 -8.20 -15.10
CA VAL A 156 -0.20 -7.28 -15.86
C VAL A 156 -0.02 -5.89 -15.29
N MET A 157 0.22 -4.91 -16.16
CA MET A 157 0.54 -3.53 -15.78
C MET A 157 -0.49 -2.56 -16.37
N TYR A 158 -0.92 -1.62 -15.54
CA TYR A 158 -1.91 -0.61 -15.89
C TYR A 158 -1.37 0.78 -15.54
N GLY A 159 -1.62 1.76 -16.42
CA GLY A 159 -1.29 3.15 -16.14
C GLY A 159 0.21 3.48 -16.09
N TRP A 160 1.07 2.59 -16.58
CA TRP A 160 2.52 2.77 -16.60
C TRP A 160 3.10 2.49 -17.99
N SER A 161 4.17 3.18 -18.33
CA SER A 161 4.97 2.97 -19.55
C SER A 161 6.43 2.90 -19.14
N PHE A 162 7.15 1.90 -19.64
CA PHE A 162 8.61 1.79 -19.48
C PHE A 162 9.27 2.60 -20.58
N ASP A 163 9.31 3.92 -20.41
CA ASP A 163 10.14 4.75 -21.28
C ASP A 163 11.60 4.68 -20.78
N GLU A 164 12.52 4.24 -21.62
CA GLU A 164 13.95 4.04 -21.30
C GLU A 164 14.74 5.37 -21.21
N GLY A 165 14.06 6.53 -21.28
CA GLY A 165 14.69 7.81 -21.62
C GLY A 165 15.37 8.63 -20.52
N THR A 166 15.29 8.28 -19.23
CA THR A 166 15.81 9.17 -18.17
C THR A 166 16.40 8.42 -16.97
N ASP A 167 17.57 7.83 -17.15
CA ASP A 167 18.53 7.63 -16.06
C ASP A 167 19.93 7.90 -16.65
N VAL A 168 20.29 9.18 -16.71
CA VAL A 168 21.68 9.59 -16.95
C VAL A 168 22.45 9.42 -15.64
N ASP A 169 23.33 8.41 -15.60
CA ASP A 169 24.34 8.20 -14.55
C ASP A 169 25.29 9.40 -14.39
#